data_AF-A0A950YA79-F1
#
_entry.id   AF-A0A950YA79-F1
#
_cell.length_a   1.000
_cell.length_b   1.000
_cell.length_c   1.000
_cell.angle_alpha   90.00
_cell.angle_beta   90.00
_cell.angle_gamma   90.00
#
_symmetry.space_group_name_H-M   'P 1'
#
loop_
_entity.id
_entity.type
_entity.pdbx_description
1 polymer ?
#
loop_
_entity_poly.entity_id
_entity_poly.type
_entity_poly.pdbx_seq_one_letter_code
_entity_poly.pdbx_strand_id
1 'polypeptide(L)'
;MGTSSLSPQTVNGVEVGPRLYRGLLDAAYSGLQATGHGGDTILVGELASTGHADPGAGLGMQPLRFLRALYCVDRSFRQLRGAAAAARGCPTTAAGSARFRAQNPALFEATGWSHHPYHLDTAPNVASPPWETDWATLADLPKLESALDRVQSAYGSARRFALYLTEYGLETNPPRPEFELTPAQQAVYLNEAEYMAWRDPRVRMFSQYELVDAPPGGGSPISSFASGLEFAGGRPKPAFAAYRLPIWMPSVRARHGRALEVWGCVRPAKRFPRRVVGPVLIELNGRTVGSVEVTNPEGYFDVQQRFRGSGTVRLAWTYPNGPTIYSRAVTVDVAAVASSPTGLIFAGIGGLLILGCLVLVRQVFGWPRKRVVGRR
;
A
#
# COMPACT_ATOMS: atom_id res chain seq x y z
N MET A 1 6.30 -14.79 1.00
CA MET A 1 6.65 -15.70 2.12
C MET A 1 6.70 -14.88 3.40
N GLY A 2 5.81 -15.09 4.37
CA GLY A 2 5.82 -14.32 5.63
C GLY A 2 7.00 -14.69 6.54
N THR A 3 7.38 -13.80 7.45
CA THR A 3 8.53 -13.93 8.38
C THR A 3 8.53 -15.19 9.26
N SER A 4 7.49 -16.03 9.25
CA SER A 4 7.44 -17.32 9.94
C SER A 4 8.22 -18.45 9.24
N SER A 5 8.62 -18.29 7.97
CA SER A 5 9.28 -19.35 7.20
C SER A 5 10.75 -19.61 7.55
N LEU A 6 11.39 -18.76 8.36
CA LEU A 6 12.78 -18.93 8.83
C LEU A 6 12.81 -19.25 10.32
N SER A 7 12.24 -20.39 10.71
CA SER A 7 12.24 -20.82 12.11
C SER A 7 13.60 -21.42 12.54
N PRO A 8 14.11 -21.14 13.75
CA PRO A 8 13.55 -20.19 14.71
C PRO A 8 13.86 -18.73 14.33
N GLN A 9 12.91 -17.84 14.58
CA GLN A 9 13.12 -16.40 14.40
C GLN A 9 14.08 -15.85 15.45
N THR A 10 13.93 -16.27 16.70
CA THR A 10 14.85 -15.95 17.80
C THR A 10 15.20 -17.17 18.64
N VAL A 11 16.42 -17.21 19.17
CA VAL A 11 16.87 -18.16 20.20
C VAL A 11 17.36 -17.35 21.40
N ASN A 12 16.80 -17.58 22.59
CA ASN A 12 17.11 -16.82 23.81
C ASN A 12 17.02 -15.28 23.59
N GLY A 13 16.00 -14.84 22.86
CA GLY A 13 15.78 -13.43 22.51
C GLY A 13 16.72 -12.85 21.44
N VAL A 14 17.68 -13.61 20.92
CA VAL A 14 18.61 -13.19 19.85
C VAL A 14 18.04 -13.54 18.49
N GLU A 15 18.05 -12.58 17.56
CA GLU A 15 17.55 -12.73 16.19
C GLU A 15 18.44 -13.67 15.36
N VAL A 16 17.89 -14.84 15.01
CA VAL A 16 18.57 -15.88 14.20
C VAL A 16 18.08 -15.84 12.76
N GLY A 17 16.77 -15.64 12.54
CA GLY A 17 16.18 -15.55 11.20
C GLY A 17 16.90 -14.60 10.24
N PRO A 18 17.22 -13.35 10.64
CA PRO A 18 17.96 -12.41 9.79
C PRO A 18 19.37 -12.88 9.40
N ARG A 19 20.06 -13.62 10.28
CA ARG A 19 21.38 -14.21 9.98
C ARG A 19 21.25 -15.30 8.92
N LEU A 20 20.27 -16.18 9.06
CA LEU A 20 19.99 -17.22 8.06
C LEU A 20 19.61 -16.61 6.72
N TYR A 21 18.77 -15.58 6.74
CA TYR A 21 18.36 -14.84 5.54
C TYR A 21 19.56 -14.24 4.80
N ARG A 22 20.55 -13.64 5.50
CA ARG A 22 21.77 -13.13 4.83
C ARG A 22 22.48 -14.21 4.01
N GLY A 23 22.64 -15.41 4.56
CA GLY A 23 23.30 -16.51 3.86
C GLY A 23 22.51 -17.01 2.65
N LEU A 24 21.19 -17.18 2.80
CA LEU A 24 20.31 -17.56 1.69
C LEU A 24 20.30 -16.51 0.57
N LEU A 25 20.23 -15.23 0.97
CA LEU A 25 20.21 -14.12 0.04
C LEU A 25 21.53 -14.01 -0.74
N ASP A 26 22.67 -14.13 -0.07
CA ASP A 26 23.98 -14.07 -0.72
C ASP A 26 24.17 -15.19 -1.75
N ALA A 27 23.77 -16.42 -1.40
CA ALA A 27 23.79 -17.56 -2.30
C ALA A 27 22.86 -17.37 -3.50
N ALA A 28 21.61 -16.93 -3.27
CA ALA A 28 20.64 -16.69 -4.32
C ALA A 28 21.07 -15.57 -5.27
N TYR A 29 21.55 -14.45 -4.72
CA TYR A 29 22.02 -13.32 -5.52
C TYR A 29 23.22 -13.71 -6.36
N SER A 30 24.22 -14.37 -5.77
CA SER A 30 25.40 -14.86 -6.49
C SER A 30 25.02 -15.83 -7.62
N GLY A 31 24.07 -16.73 -7.37
CA GLY A 31 23.53 -17.63 -8.39
C GLY A 31 22.90 -16.88 -9.57
N LEU A 32 22.07 -15.86 -9.30
CA LEU A 32 21.48 -15.00 -10.33
C LEU A 32 22.54 -14.24 -11.13
N GLN A 33 23.57 -13.70 -10.47
CA GLN A 33 24.67 -13.03 -11.16
C GLN A 33 25.42 -13.99 -12.09
N ALA A 34 25.78 -15.18 -11.59
CA ALA A 34 26.56 -16.16 -12.34
C ALA A 34 25.82 -16.76 -13.55
N THR A 35 24.49 -16.69 -13.55
CA THR A 35 23.63 -17.24 -14.61
C THR A 35 23.13 -16.17 -15.59
N GLY A 36 23.66 -14.94 -15.52
CA GLY A 36 23.34 -13.87 -16.46
C GLY A 36 22.06 -13.09 -16.11
N HIS A 37 21.45 -13.33 -14.96
CA HIS A 37 20.25 -12.64 -14.46
C HIS A 37 20.57 -11.37 -13.65
N GLY A 38 21.83 -10.91 -13.68
CA GLY A 38 22.25 -9.71 -12.93
C GLY A 38 21.55 -8.41 -13.33
N GLY A 39 21.01 -8.35 -14.55
CA GLY A 39 20.22 -7.21 -15.05
C GLY A 39 18.72 -7.27 -14.74
N ASP A 40 18.23 -8.36 -14.15
CA ASP A 40 16.82 -8.53 -13.85
C ASP A 40 16.36 -7.67 -12.66
N THR A 41 15.05 -7.53 -12.50
CA THR A 41 14.48 -6.98 -11.27
C THR A 41 14.58 -8.03 -10.15
N ILE A 42 15.59 -7.86 -9.29
CA ILE A 42 15.82 -8.69 -8.10
C ILE A 42 15.24 -7.98 -6.87
N LEU A 43 14.27 -8.63 -6.21
CA LEU A 43 13.60 -8.13 -5.01
C LEU A 43 14.08 -8.88 -3.76
N VAL A 44 14.27 -8.16 -2.66
CA VAL A 44 14.69 -8.70 -1.36
C VAL A 44 13.79 -8.17 -0.24
N GLY A 45 13.84 -8.72 0.96
CA GLY A 45 12.96 -8.34 2.06
C GLY A 45 11.86 -9.37 2.27
N GLU A 46 10.80 -9.35 1.44
CA GLU A 46 9.62 -10.23 1.58
C GLU A 46 9.07 -10.21 3.01
N LEU A 47 9.04 -9.03 3.63
CA LEU A 47 8.66 -8.90 5.03
C LEU A 47 7.14 -8.86 5.21
N ALA A 48 6.65 -9.49 6.27
CA ALA A 48 5.30 -9.24 6.79
C ALA A 48 5.19 -7.82 7.35
N SER A 49 3.98 -7.26 7.42
CA SER A 49 3.72 -5.93 8.00
C SER A 49 3.77 -5.89 9.52
N THR A 50 3.42 -6.99 10.18
CA THR A 50 3.30 -7.11 11.64
C THR A 50 4.12 -8.29 12.14
N GLY A 51 4.23 -8.42 13.45
CA GLY A 51 4.89 -9.55 14.08
C GLY A 51 5.00 -9.39 15.58
N HIS A 52 5.74 -10.31 16.21
CA HIS A 52 5.86 -10.40 17.65
C HIS A 52 7.21 -9.88 18.14
N ALA A 53 7.17 -9.19 19.28
CA ALA A 53 8.37 -8.73 19.99
C ALA A 53 9.16 -9.89 20.63
N ASP A 54 8.56 -11.06 20.82
CA ASP A 54 9.26 -12.29 21.20
C ASP A 54 8.77 -13.45 20.32
N PRO A 55 9.34 -13.60 19.10
CA PRO A 55 8.79 -14.51 18.11
C PRO A 55 9.18 -15.98 18.34
N GLY A 56 10.24 -16.24 19.10
CA GLY A 56 10.73 -17.60 19.38
C GLY A 56 10.91 -18.44 18.11
N ALA A 57 10.43 -19.68 18.15
CA ALA A 57 10.44 -20.59 17.01
C ALA A 57 9.13 -20.61 16.20
N GLY A 58 8.01 -20.18 16.78
CA GLY A 58 6.68 -20.41 16.20
C GLY A 58 6.01 -19.19 15.58
N LEU A 59 6.50 -17.97 15.85
CA LEU A 59 5.84 -16.73 15.45
C LEU A 59 6.71 -15.91 14.52
N GLY A 60 6.09 -15.04 13.73
CA GLY A 60 6.82 -14.08 12.87
C GLY A 60 7.42 -12.93 13.68
N MET A 61 8.67 -12.55 13.37
CA MET A 61 9.32 -11.37 13.94
C MET A 61 8.75 -10.08 13.36
N GLN A 62 8.65 -9.02 14.17
CA GLN A 62 8.31 -7.67 13.69
C GLN A 62 9.29 -7.22 12.57
N PRO A 63 8.79 -6.63 11.48
CA PRO A 63 9.62 -6.37 10.29
C PRO A 63 10.77 -5.41 10.52
N LEU A 64 10.59 -4.33 11.28
CA LEU A 64 11.68 -3.37 11.48
C LEU A 64 12.76 -3.93 12.43
N ARG A 65 12.38 -4.82 13.36
CA ARG A 65 13.33 -5.59 14.17
C ARG A 65 14.16 -6.53 13.29
N PHE A 66 13.50 -7.27 12.40
CA PHE A 66 14.16 -8.14 11.43
C PHE A 66 15.15 -7.34 10.57
N LEU A 67 14.72 -6.20 10.03
CA LEU A 67 15.56 -5.33 9.18
C LEU A 67 16.83 -4.85 9.89
N ARG A 68 16.73 -4.40 11.15
CA ARG A 68 17.91 -3.93 11.90
C ARG A 68 18.90 -5.05 12.15
N ALA A 69 18.42 -6.23 12.55
CA ALA A 69 19.28 -7.39 12.75
C ALA A 69 19.87 -7.92 11.43
N LEU A 70 19.13 -7.82 10.31
CA LEU A 70 19.59 -8.16 8.97
C LEU A 70 20.78 -7.30 8.56
N TYR A 71 20.72 -6.01 8.82
CA TYR A 71 21.80 -5.06 8.53
C TYR A 71 22.78 -4.87 9.68
N CYS A 72 22.73 -5.69 10.74
CA CYS A 72 23.68 -5.61 11.84
C CYS A 72 23.77 -4.23 12.53
N VAL A 73 22.63 -3.58 12.74
CA VAL A 73 22.54 -2.30 13.46
C VAL A 73 21.65 -2.38 14.72
N ASP A 74 21.88 -1.47 15.67
CA ASP A 74 21.04 -1.31 16.86
C ASP A 74 19.74 -0.54 16.56
N ARG A 75 18.89 -0.33 17.58
CA ARG A 75 17.62 0.43 17.48
C ARG A 75 17.82 1.89 17.03
N SER A 76 19.02 2.44 17.21
CA SER A 76 19.41 3.78 16.77
C SER A 76 20.13 3.75 15.41
N PHE A 77 20.12 2.63 14.70
CA PHE A 77 20.78 2.40 13.41
C PHE A 77 22.31 2.56 13.45
N ARG A 78 22.93 2.34 14.62
CA ARG A 78 24.40 2.29 14.75
C ARG A 78 24.87 0.85 14.55
N GLN A 79 25.98 0.67 13.85
CA GLN A 79 26.59 -0.64 13.61
C GLN A 79 26.84 -1.38 14.93
N LEU A 80 26.35 -2.61 15.03
CA LEU A 80 26.64 -3.49 16.16
C LEU A 80 28.12 -3.86 16.17
N ARG A 81 28.66 -4.10 17.38
CA ARG A 81 30.03 -4.60 17.60
C ARG A 81 30.09 -5.54 18.80
N GLY A 82 31.25 -6.18 19.01
CA GLY A 82 31.51 -7.04 20.16
C GLY A 82 30.52 -8.20 20.28
N ALA A 83 30.13 -8.53 21.52
CA ALA A 83 29.26 -9.66 21.83
C ALA A 83 27.87 -9.55 21.16
N ALA A 84 27.29 -8.35 21.12
CA ALA A 84 25.97 -8.13 20.51
C ALA A 84 25.96 -8.41 18.99
N ALA A 85 27.06 -8.07 18.31
CA ALA A 85 27.27 -8.42 16.91
C ALA A 85 27.54 -9.91 16.74
N ALA A 86 28.42 -10.49 17.57
CA ALA A 86 28.77 -11.91 17.50
C ALA A 86 27.53 -12.81 17.61
N ALA A 87 26.64 -12.51 18.56
CA ALA A 87 25.40 -13.25 18.78
C ALA A 87 24.50 -13.29 17.53
N ARG A 88 24.52 -12.24 16.70
CA ARG A 88 23.72 -12.11 15.48
C ARG A 88 24.48 -12.52 14.21
N GLY A 89 25.69 -13.06 14.33
CA GLY A 89 26.55 -13.37 13.18
C GLY A 89 26.89 -12.12 12.36
N CYS A 90 27.18 -11.03 13.06
CA CYS A 90 27.55 -9.73 12.48
C CYS A 90 29.04 -9.43 12.71
N PRO A 91 29.64 -8.51 11.93
CA PRO A 91 31.02 -8.09 12.15
C PRO A 91 31.20 -7.52 13.56
N THR A 92 32.21 -8.01 14.30
CA THR A 92 32.43 -7.64 15.70
C THR A 92 33.33 -6.42 15.88
N THR A 93 34.04 -6.01 14.83
CA THR A 93 35.05 -4.93 14.84
C THR A 93 34.73 -3.85 13.80
N ALA A 94 35.35 -2.67 13.94
CA ALA A 94 35.24 -1.58 12.98
C ALA A 94 35.66 -1.97 11.57
N ALA A 95 36.81 -2.65 11.47
CA ALA A 95 37.36 -3.11 10.21
C ALA A 95 36.44 -4.14 9.54
N GLY A 96 35.79 -5.01 10.33
CA GLY A 96 34.77 -5.93 9.83
C GLY A 96 33.53 -5.19 9.32
N SER A 97 32.99 -4.24 10.08
CA SER A 97 31.84 -3.45 9.66
C SER A 97 32.10 -2.67 8.37
N ALA A 98 33.34 -2.18 8.17
CA ALA A 98 33.74 -1.50 6.94
C ALA A 98 33.67 -2.40 5.68
N ARG A 99 33.78 -3.72 5.84
CA ARG A 99 33.68 -4.70 4.74
C ARG A 99 32.26 -5.24 4.53
N PHE A 100 31.35 -5.03 5.48
CA PHE A 100 30.01 -5.62 5.48
C PHE A 100 29.25 -5.37 4.18
N ARG A 101 29.29 -4.14 3.66
CA ARG A 101 28.62 -3.79 2.41
C ARG A 101 29.14 -4.59 1.22
N ALA A 102 30.45 -4.65 1.03
CA ALA A 102 31.07 -5.39 -0.05
C ALA A 102 30.83 -6.91 0.06
N GLN A 103 30.66 -7.41 1.28
CA GLN A 103 30.39 -8.82 1.57
C GLN A 103 28.92 -9.22 1.50
N ASN A 104 28.00 -8.28 1.31
CA ASN A 104 26.56 -8.56 1.25
C ASN A 104 25.93 -7.78 0.08
N PRO A 105 26.42 -7.93 -1.16
CA PRO A 105 26.05 -7.07 -2.29
C PRO A 105 24.53 -7.01 -2.49
N ALA A 106 23.83 -8.14 -2.34
CA ALA A 106 22.37 -8.20 -2.45
C ALA A 106 21.63 -7.20 -1.53
N LEU A 107 22.11 -6.99 -0.31
CA LEU A 107 21.51 -6.02 0.62
C LEU A 107 21.74 -4.56 0.17
N PHE A 108 22.73 -4.28 -0.68
CA PHE A 108 23.05 -2.92 -1.08
C PHE A 108 22.76 -2.61 -2.55
N GLU A 109 22.62 -3.66 -3.38
CA GLU A 109 22.61 -3.58 -4.84
C GLU A 109 21.37 -4.22 -5.47
N ALA A 110 20.52 -4.93 -4.70
CA ALA A 110 19.24 -5.39 -5.20
C ALA A 110 18.39 -4.24 -5.77
N THR A 111 17.53 -4.57 -6.73
CA THR A 111 16.76 -3.57 -7.46
C THR A 111 15.65 -2.96 -6.62
N GLY A 112 15.05 -3.73 -5.70
CA GLY A 112 13.90 -3.30 -4.91
C GLY A 112 13.74 -4.07 -3.61
N TRP A 113 12.95 -3.49 -2.72
CA TRP A 113 12.54 -4.09 -1.45
C TRP A 113 11.09 -4.56 -1.54
N SER A 114 10.88 -5.86 -1.35
CA SER A 114 9.57 -6.50 -1.26
C SER A 114 9.02 -6.40 0.17
N HIS A 115 7.73 -6.07 0.28
CA HIS A 115 7.03 -5.92 1.57
C HIS A 115 5.54 -6.23 1.43
N HIS A 116 4.95 -6.89 2.43
CA HIS A 116 3.55 -7.31 2.44
C HIS A 116 2.78 -6.47 3.49
N PRO A 117 2.21 -5.30 3.12
CA PRO A 117 1.74 -4.29 4.07
C PRO A 117 0.33 -4.58 4.66
N TYR A 118 0.05 -5.82 5.05
CA TYR A 118 -1.26 -6.24 5.57
C TYR A 118 -1.67 -5.54 6.87
N HIS A 119 -2.98 -5.31 7.01
CA HIS A 119 -3.67 -5.16 8.30
C HIS A 119 -4.91 -6.07 8.36
N LEU A 120 -5.03 -6.99 7.40
CA LEU A 120 -6.07 -8.03 7.20
C LEU A 120 -7.53 -7.54 7.10
N ASP A 121 -8.08 -6.78 8.04
CA ASP A 121 -9.50 -6.37 8.04
C ASP A 121 -9.72 -4.88 8.36
N THR A 122 -8.64 -4.15 8.59
CA THR A 122 -8.68 -2.73 8.94
C THR A 122 -8.51 -1.85 7.69
N ALA A 123 -9.09 -0.65 7.71
CA ALA A 123 -8.93 0.32 6.64
C ALA A 123 -7.44 0.64 6.37
N PRO A 124 -7.02 0.77 5.11
CA PRO A 124 -5.61 0.90 4.73
C PRO A 124 -4.93 2.17 5.25
N ASN A 125 -5.72 3.19 5.56
CA ASN A 125 -5.25 4.49 6.04
C ASN A 125 -5.10 4.57 7.56
N VAL A 126 -5.40 3.49 8.29
CA VAL A 126 -5.23 3.40 9.74
C VAL A 126 -3.80 2.99 10.04
N ALA A 127 -3.07 3.88 10.70
CA ALA A 127 -1.71 3.61 11.18
C ALA A 127 -1.74 2.62 12.34
N SER A 128 -0.66 1.85 12.49
CA SER A 128 -0.47 0.98 13.66
C SER A 128 -0.50 1.80 14.95
N PRO A 129 -0.89 1.19 16.09
CA PRO A 129 -0.93 1.88 17.37
C PRO A 129 0.39 2.58 17.72
N PRO A 130 0.38 3.73 18.42
CA PRO A 130 1.60 4.50 18.69
C PRO A 130 2.70 3.77 19.46
N TRP A 131 2.36 2.77 20.29
CA TRP A 131 3.33 1.95 21.01
C TRP A 131 3.99 0.89 20.12
N GLU A 132 3.41 0.61 18.95
CA GLU A 132 3.93 -0.38 18.03
C GLU A 132 4.88 0.27 17.03
N THR A 133 6.15 0.28 17.43
CA THR A 133 7.22 0.97 16.70
C THR A 133 7.85 0.13 15.59
N ASP A 134 7.61 -1.18 15.57
CA ASP A 134 8.33 -2.12 14.71
C ASP A 134 7.45 -2.78 13.64
N TRP A 135 6.16 -2.42 13.57
CA TRP A 135 5.28 -2.75 12.44
C TRP A 135 5.41 -1.75 11.29
N ALA A 136 5.04 -2.22 10.10
CA ALA A 136 5.03 -1.48 8.85
C ALA A 136 3.82 -1.92 8.02
N THR A 137 2.60 -1.57 8.42
CA THR A 137 1.40 -1.72 7.58
C THR A 137 1.38 -0.68 6.45
N LEU A 138 0.34 -0.66 5.61
CA LEU A 138 0.29 0.25 4.46
C LEU A 138 0.35 1.73 4.84
N ALA A 139 -0.35 2.14 5.90
CA ALA A 139 -0.27 3.51 6.43
C ALA A 139 1.10 3.83 7.07
N ASP A 140 1.88 2.81 7.43
CA ASP A 140 3.18 2.92 8.08
C ASP A 140 4.37 2.77 7.13
N LEU A 141 4.18 2.71 5.81
CA LEU A 141 5.26 2.62 4.83
C LEU A 141 6.40 3.66 5.06
N PRO A 142 6.14 4.92 5.45
CA PRO A 142 7.21 5.87 5.78
C PRO A 142 8.18 5.37 6.87
N LYS A 143 7.71 4.55 7.82
CA LYS A 143 8.57 3.95 8.86
C LYS A 143 9.54 2.96 8.22
N LEU A 144 9.05 2.09 7.34
CA LEU A 144 9.88 1.13 6.59
C LEU A 144 10.90 1.85 5.70
N GLU A 145 10.46 2.86 4.95
CA GLU A 145 11.33 3.64 4.07
C GLU A 145 12.46 4.33 4.84
N SER A 146 12.13 4.97 5.96
CA SER A 146 13.10 5.62 6.85
C SER A 146 14.08 4.59 7.42
N ALA A 147 13.59 3.42 7.84
CA ALA A 147 14.44 2.36 8.34
C ALA A 147 15.39 1.83 7.26
N LEU A 148 14.90 1.61 6.03
CA LEU A 148 15.71 1.21 4.88
C LEU A 148 16.79 2.26 4.56
N ASP A 149 16.44 3.55 4.51
CA ASP A 149 17.39 4.61 4.23
C ASP A 149 18.47 4.71 5.32
N ARG A 150 18.09 4.51 6.59
CA ARG A 150 19.03 4.52 7.73
C ARG A 150 19.97 3.32 7.76
N VAL A 151 19.51 2.11 7.45
CA VAL A 151 20.42 0.95 7.36
C VAL A 151 21.40 1.09 6.21
N GLN A 152 20.97 1.67 5.06
CA GLN A 152 21.89 1.97 3.96
C GLN A 152 22.93 3.01 4.38
N SER A 153 22.49 4.10 5.01
CA SER A 153 23.38 5.17 5.49
C SER A 153 24.38 4.68 6.54
N ALA A 154 24.01 3.73 7.39
CA ALA A 154 24.90 3.14 8.40
C ALA A 154 26.15 2.48 7.80
N TYR A 155 26.12 2.16 6.50
CA TYR A 155 27.24 1.59 5.75
C TYR A 155 27.70 2.49 4.59
N GLY A 156 27.41 3.79 4.66
CA GLY A 156 27.83 4.77 3.65
C GLY A 156 27.18 4.58 2.27
N SER A 157 26.06 3.85 2.19
CA SER A 157 25.27 3.74 0.97
C SER A 157 24.16 4.80 0.96
N ALA A 158 24.04 5.52 -0.16
CA ALA A 158 22.95 6.49 -0.39
C ALA A 158 21.75 5.85 -1.12
N ARG A 159 21.73 4.52 -1.27
CA ARG A 159 20.65 3.80 -1.94
C ARG A 159 19.34 4.04 -1.20
N ARG A 160 18.30 4.37 -1.96
CA ARG A 160 16.91 4.41 -1.47
C ARG A 160 16.13 3.37 -2.25
N PHE A 161 15.78 2.27 -1.61
CA PHE A 161 15.07 1.18 -2.26
C PHE A 161 13.70 1.62 -2.77
N ALA A 162 13.41 1.29 -4.03
CA ALA A 162 12.05 1.19 -4.52
C ALA A 162 11.32 0.08 -3.75
N LEU A 163 10.05 0.29 -3.44
CA LEU A 163 9.20 -0.68 -2.77
C LEU A 163 8.36 -1.46 -3.79
N TYR A 164 8.28 -2.76 -3.58
CA TYR A 164 7.43 -3.67 -4.33
C TYR A 164 6.47 -4.30 -3.33
N LEU A 165 5.20 -3.91 -3.40
CA LEU A 165 4.17 -4.48 -2.55
C LEU A 165 3.63 -5.72 -3.27
N THR A 166 4.35 -6.82 -3.09
CA THR A 166 4.18 -8.09 -3.81
C THR A 166 2.95 -8.87 -3.36
N GLU A 167 2.40 -8.53 -2.20
CA GLU A 167 1.22 -9.15 -1.63
C GLU A 167 0.43 -8.13 -0.80
N TYR A 168 -0.85 -7.96 -1.10
CA TYR A 168 -1.80 -7.21 -0.30
C TYR A 168 -3.21 -7.74 -0.51
N GLY A 169 -4.00 -7.74 0.55
CA GLY A 169 -5.37 -8.20 0.53
C GLY A 169 -6.08 -7.85 1.83
N LEU A 170 -7.40 -7.96 1.79
CA LEU A 170 -8.26 -7.73 2.94
C LEU A 170 -9.23 -8.89 3.10
N GLU A 171 -9.17 -9.53 4.24
CA GLU A 171 -10.03 -10.63 4.69
C GLU A 171 -11.48 -10.17 4.84
N THR A 172 -12.44 -11.07 4.59
CA THR A 172 -13.87 -10.70 4.58
C THR A 172 -14.79 -11.66 5.33
N ASN A 173 -15.85 -11.09 5.89
CA ASN A 173 -16.99 -11.78 6.47
C ASN A 173 -18.30 -11.42 5.72
N PRO A 174 -19.01 -12.41 5.14
CA PRO A 174 -18.58 -13.80 4.90
C PRO A 174 -17.36 -13.86 3.94
N PRO A 175 -16.61 -14.98 3.88
CA PRO A 175 -16.91 -16.27 4.52
C PRO A 175 -16.30 -16.49 5.92
N ARG A 176 -15.49 -15.56 6.43
CA ARG A 176 -14.72 -15.75 7.66
C ARG A 176 -15.29 -14.91 8.80
N PRO A 177 -16.12 -15.48 9.71
CA PRO A 177 -16.85 -14.73 10.73
C PRO A 177 -15.96 -14.05 11.78
N GLU A 178 -14.69 -14.43 11.87
CA GLU A 178 -13.70 -13.82 12.77
C GLU A 178 -13.25 -12.42 12.33
N PHE A 179 -13.53 -12.02 11.08
CA PHE A 179 -13.23 -10.67 10.58
C PHE A 179 -14.48 -9.80 10.55
N GLU A 180 -14.28 -8.49 10.68
CA GLU A 180 -15.39 -7.52 10.68
C GLU A 180 -15.70 -6.95 9.28
N LEU A 181 -14.76 -7.08 8.35
CA LEU A 181 -14.85 -6.42 7.05
C LEU A 181 -15.83 -7.13 6.11
N THR A 182 -16.82 -6.41 5.60
CA THR A 182 -17.73 -6.95 4.58
C THR A 182 -17.08 -6.99 3.19
N PRO A 183 -17.52 -7.88 2.28
CA PRO A 183 -17.09 -7.86 0.87
C PRO A 183 -17.30 -6.52 0.15
N ALA A 184 -18.27 -5.71 0.59
CA ALA A 184 -18.50 -4.37 0.05
C ALA A 184 -17.46 -3.36 0.54
N GLN A 185 -17.07 -3.41 1.82
CA GLN A 185 -16.00 -2.57 2.35
C GLN A 185 -14.64 -2.95 1.78
N GLN A 186 -14.40 -4.25 1.56
CA GLN A 186 -13.21 -4.77 0.86
C GLN A 186 -12.99 -4.04 -0.48
N ALA A 187 -14.06 -3.86 -1.27
CA ALA A 187 -13.99 -3.14 -2.55
C ALA A 187 -13.59 -1.66 -2.41
N VAL A 188 -14.04 -0.99 -1.34
CA VAL A 188 -13.71 0.40 -1.06
C VAL A 188 -12.25 0.52 -0.62
N TYR A 189 -11.84 -0.30 0.33
CA TYR A 189 -10.51 -0.28 0.91
C TYR A 189 -9.43 -0.75 -0.07
N LEU A 190 -9.73 -1.67 -0.98
CA LEU A 190 -8.79 -2.04 -2.03
C LEU A 190 -8.48 -0.87 -2.97
N ASN A 191 -9.48 -0.05 -3.31
CA ASN A 191 -9.28 1.16 -4.12
C ASN A 191 -8.50 2.24 -3.35
N GLU A 192 -8.75 2.39 -2.05
CA GLU A 192 -7.97 3.29 -1.20
C GLU A 192 -6.51 2.84 -1.07
N ALA A 193 -6.28 1.55 -0.83
CA ALA A 193 -4.96 0.96 -0.68
C ALA A 193 -4.12 1.14 -1.96
N GLU A 194 -4.69 0.85 -3.12
CA GLU A 194 -4.03 1.04 -4.41
C GLU A 194 -3.73 2.53 -4.66
N TYR A 195 -4.65 3.44 -4.32
CA TYR A 195 -4.40 4.88 -4.41
C TYR A 195 -3.25 5.32 -3.50
N MET A 196 -3.19 4.83 -2.26
CA MET A 196 -2.10 5.13 -1.32
C MET A 196 -0.75 4.64 -1.86
N ALA A 197 -0.70 3.38 -2.31
CA ALA A 197 0.48 2.79 -2.94
C ALA A 197 0.89 3.56 -4.20
N TRP A 198 -0.06 3.94 -5.06
CA TRP A 198 0.22 4.75 -6.24
C TRP A 198 0.74 6.14 -5.89
N ARG A 199 0.21 6.79 -4.85
CA ARG A 199 0.63 8.13 -4.40
C ARG A 199 2.09 8.12 -3.94
N ASP A 200 2.52 7.03 -3.33
CA ASP A 200 3.88 6.88 -2.84
C ASP A 200 4.90 6.81 -4.00
N PRO A 201 5.89 7.72 -4.07
CA PRO A 201 6.87 7.74 -5.14
C PRO A 201 7.86 6.56 -5.11
N ARG A 202 8.03 5.88 -3.97
CA ARG A 202 8.94 4.73 -3.85
C ARG A 202 8.27 3.43 -4.24
N VAL A 203 6.95 3.32 -4.14
CA VAL A 203 6.23 2.13 -4.57
C VAL A 203 6.19 2.02 -6.10
N ARG A 204 6.67 0.88 -6.62
CA ARG A 204 6.73 0.53 -8.05
C ARG A 204 5.74 -0.56 -8.44
N MET A 205 5.30 -1.35 -7.48
CA MET A 205 4.35 -2.44 -7.68
C MET A 205 3.40 -2.53 -6.51
N PHE A 206 2.14 -2.82 -6.81
CA PHE A 206 1.09 -3.18 -5.85
C PHE A 206 0.35 -4.40 -6.42
N SER A 207 0.24 -5.46 -5.63
CA SER A 207 -0.30 -6.74 -6.05
C SER A 207 -1.44 -7.18 -5.12
N GLN A 208 -2.56 -7.53 -5.72
CA GLN A 208 -3.70 -8.12 -5.03
C GLN A 208 -3.47 -9.62 -4.82
N TYR A 209 -3.63 -10.06 -3.58
CA TYR A 209 -3.64 -11.45 -3.16
C TYR A 209 -4.92 -11.69 -2.32
N GLU A 210 -5.84 -12.56 -2.68
CA GLU A 210 -5.80 -13.56 -3.77
C GLU A 210 -6.70 -13.15 -4.95
N LEU A 211 -6.72 -13.95 -6.01
CA LEU A 211 -7.79 -13.88 -7.01
C LEU A 211 -9.05 -14.57 -6.51
N VAL A 212 -8.91 -15.79 -5.99
CA VAL A 212 -9.99 -16.64 -5.48
C VAL A 212 -9.69 -16.94 -4.03
N ASP A 213 -10.66 -16.78 -3.13
CA ASP A 213 -10.49 -17.17 -1.73
C ASP A 213 -10.08 -18.64 -1.60
N ALA A 214 -9.26 -18.93 -0.60
CA ALA A 214 -9.04 -20.30 -0.16
C ALA A 214 -10.37 -20.94 0.32
N PRO A 215 -10.59 -22.24 0.03
CA PRO A 215 -11.79 -22.93 0.46
C PRO A 215 -11.90 -23.00 2.00
N PRO A 216 -13.13 -22.91 2.57
CA PRO A 216 -13.35 -23.09 4.00
C PRO A 216 -12.80 -24.44 4.46
N GLY A 217 -11.87 -24.44 5.42
CA GLY A 217 -11.26 -25.65 5.97
C GLY A 217 -10.16 -26.30 5.13
N GLY A 218 -9.68 -25.68 4.04
CA GLY A 218 -8.70 -26.28 3.13
C GLY A 218 -7.22 -26.06 3.49
N GLY A 219 -6.58 -27.10 4.03
CA GLY A 219 -5.29 -27.60 3.53
C GLY A 219 -4.00 -27.23 4.28
N SER A 220 -3.92 -26.04 4.88
CA SER A 220 -2.78 -25.66 5.73
C SER A 220 -3.18 -24.50 6.65
N PRO A 221 -2.89 -24.51 7.96
CA PRO A 221 -3.11 -23.38 8.88
C PRO A 221 -2.41 -22.07 8.45
N ILE A 222 -1.59 -22.13 7.41
CA ILE A 222 -0.63 -21.11 7.00
C ILE A 222 -1.01 -20.46 5.65
N SER A 223 -2.10 -20.88 5.00
CA SER A 223 -2.49 -20.37 3.65
C SER A 223 -3.99 -20.37 3.37
N SER A 224 -4.84 -20.18 4.38
CA SER A 224 -6.28 -20.02 4.18
C SER A 224 -6.68 -18.55 4.30
N PHE A 225 -6.52 -17.78 3.22
CA PHE A 225 -6.99 -16.39 3.16
C PHE A 225 -8.35 -16.30 2.47
N ALA A 226 -9.23 -15.44 2.97
CA ALA A 226 -10.46 -15.01 2.29
C ALA A 226 -10.33 -13.57 1.79
N SER A 227 -9.15 -13.22 1.30
CA SER A 227 -8.81 -11.91 0.73
C SER A 227 -9.02 -11.81 -0.77
N GLY A 228 -9.53 -12.88 -1.40
CA GLY A 228 -9.75 -13.02 -2.83
C GLY A 228 -10.70 -11.96 -3.41
N LEU A 229 -10.59 -11.75 -4.72
CA LEU A 229 -11.56 -10.98 -5.52
C LEU A 229 -12.82 -11.82 -5.84
N GLU A 230 -12.71 -13.13 -5.77
CA GLU A 230 -13.79 -14.10 -5.91
C GLU A 230 -13.89 -14.92 -4.61
N PHE A 231 -15.10 -15.33 -4.25
CA PHE A 231 -15.29 -16.35 -3.22
C PHE A 231 -14.70 -17.68 -3.69
N ALA A 232 -14.44 -18.62 -2.76
CA ALA A 232 -13.85 -19.92 -3.08
C ALA A 232 -14.61 -20.73 -4.15
N GLY A 233 -15.91 -20.48 -4.31
CA GLY A 233 -16.75 -21.06 -5.36
C GLY A 233 -16.69 -20.35 -6.72
N GLY A 234 -15.75 -19.41 -6.93
CA GLY A 234 -15.58 -18.63 -8.18
C GLY A 234 -16.60 -17.50 -8.37
N ARG A 235 -17.48 -17.24 -7.40
CA ARG A 235 -18.43 -16.12 -7.48
C ARG A 235 -17.69 -14.80 -7.23
N PRO A 236 -17.76 -13.80 -8.13
CA PRO A 236 -17.11 -12.52 -7.89
C PRO A 236 -17.62 -11.80 -6.64
N LYS A 237 -16.68 -11.25 -5.84
CA LYS A 237 -16.98 -10.28 -4.78
C LYS A 237 -17.14 -8.88 -5.40
N PRO A 238 -17.72 -7.90 -4.68
CA PRO A 238 -17.70 -6.50 -5.11
C PRO A 238 -16.29 -5.98 -5.43
N ALA A 239 -15.26 -6.51 -4.74
CA ALA A 239 -13.86 -6.17 -5.00
C ALA A 239 -13.39 -6.55 -6.41
N PHE A 240 -13.97 -7.56 -7.06
CA PHE A 240 -13.62 -7.94 -8.43
C PHE A 240 -13.83 -6.78 -9.41
N ALA A 241 -15.00 -6.15 -9.38
CA ALA A 241 -15.29 -4.98 -10.21
C ALA A 241 -14.43 -3.78 -9.81
N ALA A 242 -14.23 -3.59 -8.50
CA ALA A 242 -13.40 -2.51 -7.97
C ALA A 242 -11.93 -2.63 -8.37
N TYR A 243 -11.41 -3.85 -8.50
CA TYR A 243 -10.05 -4.09 -8.99
C TYR A 243 -9.94 -3.91 -10.50
N ARG A 244 -10.96 -4.28 -11.28
CA ARG A 244 -10.94 -4.12 -12.74
C ARG A 244 -10.94 -2.66 -13.20
N LEU A 245 -11.69 -1.79 -12.52
CA LEU A 245 -11.75 -0.34 -12.77
C LEU A 245 -11.90 0.41 -11.43
N PRO A 246 -10.79 0.65 -10.69
CA PRO A 246 -10.82 1.34 -9.41
C PRO A 246 -11.22 2.80 -9.57
N ILE A 247 -11.95 3.29 -8.57
CA ILE A 247 -12.21 4.71 -8.35
C ILE A 247 -11.91 5.03 -6.89
N TRP A 248 -11.09 6.07 -6.68
CA TRP A 248 -10.88 6.63 -5.35
C TRP A 248 -11.04 8.15 -5.38
N MET A 249 -11.69 8.66 -4.34
CA MET A 249 -11.91 10.08 -4.13
C MET A 249 -11.55 10.39 -2.68
N PRO A 250 -10.36 10.97 -2.40
CA PRO A 250 -9.92 11.30 -1.04
C PRO A 250 -10.87 12.23 -0.28
N SER A 251 -11.69 13.00 -1.02
CA SER A 251 -12.85 13.70 -0.49
C SER A 251 -14.04 13.43 -1.38
N VAL A 252 -15.20 13.21 -0.77
CA VAL A 252 -16.50 13.12 -1.44
C VAL A 252 -17.38 14.35 -1.19
N ARG A 253 -16.89 15.32 -0.40
CA ARG A 253 -17.61 16.55 -0.08
C ARG A 253 -16.94 17.76 -0.72
N ALA A 254 -17.72 18.59 -1.41
CA ALA A 254 -17.26 19.84 -2.01
C ALA A 254 -18.18 21.00 -1.67
N ARG A 255 -17.59 22.19 -1.49
CA ARG A 255 -18.36 23.44 -1.61
C ARG A 255 -18.77 23.65 -3.07
N HIS A 256 -19.84 24.40 -3.29
CA HIS A 256 -20.26 24.77 -4.64
C HIS A 256 -19.08 25.30 -5.47
N GLY A 257 -18.95 24.79 -6.69
CA GLY A 257 -17.91 25.21 -7.61
C GLY A 257 -16.49 24.78 -7.23
N ARG A 258 -16.25 23.94 -6.22
CA ARG A 258 -14.93 23.32 -5.96
C ARG A 258 -14.83 21.97 -6.67
N ALA A 259 -13.64 21.64 -7.16
CA ALA A 259 -13.37 20.34 -7.75
C ALA A 259 -13.10 19.31 -6.66
N LEU A 260 -13.46 18.06 -6.95
CA LEU A 260 -13.04 16.87 -6.21
C LEU A 260 -12.00 16.12 -7.02
N GLU A 261 -11.08 15.49 -6.31
CA GLU A 261 -10.10 14.59 -6.91
C GLU A 261 -10.78 13.28 -7.28
N VAL A 262 -10.63 12.85 -8.54
CA VAL A 262 -11.08 11.56 -9.06
C VAL A 262 -9.84 10.84 -9.56
N TRP A 263 -9.47 9.80 -8.84
CA TRP A 263 -8.38 8.90 -9.20
C TRP A 263 -8.94 7.57 -9.67
N GLY A 264 -8.25 6.95 -10.63
CA GLY A 264 -8.57 5.61 -11.08
C GLY A 264 -7.48 5.00 -11.95
N CYS A 265 -7.76 3.80 -12.45
CA CYS A 265 -6.85 3.05 -13.30
C CYS A 265 -7.61 2.18 -14.28
N VAL A 266 -7.19 2.19 -15.54
CA VAL A 266 -7.66 1.23 -16.55
C VAL A 266 -6.63 0.13 -16.72
N ARG A 267 -7.10 -1.11 -16.88
CA ARG A 267 -6.25 -2.29 -17.01
C ARG A 267 -6.47 -2.96 -18.37
N PRO A 268 -5.97 -2.38 -19.48
CA PRO A 268 -5.96 -3.09 -20.74
C PRO A 268 -5.06 -4.32 -20.61
N ALA A 269 -5.51 -5.48 -21.09
CA ALA A 269 -4.66 -6.66 -21.14
C ALA A 269 -3.35 -6.35 -21.89
N LYS A 270 -2.21 -6.90 -21.44
CA LYS A 270 -0.86 -6.64 -22.00
C LYS A 270 -0.75 -6.77 -23.53
N ARG A 271 -1.66 -7.52 -24.16
CA ARG A 271 -1.74 -7.71 -25.62
C ARG A 271 -2.23 -6.47 -26.39
N PHE A 272 -2.80 -5.47 -25.72
CA PHE A 272 -3.19 -4.23 -26.37
C PHE A 272 -1.99 -3.28 -26.42
N PRO A 273 -1.58 -2.79 -27.61
CA PRO A 273 -0.52 -1.80 -27.68
C PRO A 273 -0.91 -0.60 -26.82
N ARG A 274 0.02 -0.17 -25.96
CA ARG A 274 -0.10 0.90 -24.94
C ARG A 274 -0.61 2.26 -25.46
N ARG A 275 -0.97 2.38 -26.74
CA ARG A 275 -1.39 3.60 -27.44
C ARG A 275 -2.91 3.72 -27.62
N VAL A 276 -3.70 2.68 -27.38
CA VAL A 276 -5.17 2.75 -27.55
C VAL A 276 -5.85 2.36 -26.25
N VAL A 277 -5.82 3.29 -25.31
CA VAL A 277 -6.67 3.27 -24.13
C VAL A 277 -7.67 4.39 -24.37
N GLY A 278 -8.87 4.04 -24.85
CA GLY A 278 -9.92 5.04 -25.06
C GLY A 278 -10.25 5.80 -23.77
N PRO A 279 -10.99 6.91 -23.85
CA PRO A 279 -11.25 7.77 -22.70
C PRO A 279 -11.98 7.01 -21.60
N VAL A 280 -11.64 7.33 -20.36
CA VAL A 280 -12.46 7.01 -19.19
C VAL A 280 -13.51 8.09 -19.06
N LEU A 281 -14.79 7.71 -19.04
CA LEU A 281 -15.90 8.62 -18.80
C LEU A 281 -16.15 8.73 -17.31
N ILE A 282 -16.31 9.96 -16.80
CA ILE A 282 -16.76 10.24 -15.45
C ILE A 282 -18.25 10.53 -15.52
N GLU A 283 -19.06 9.70 -14.90
CA GLU A 283 -20.52 9.81 -14.90
C GLU A 283 -21.04 10.27 -13.53
N LEU A 284 -22.04 11.16 -13.54
CA LEU A 284 -22.83 11.54 -12.37
C LEU A 284 -24.29 11.16 -12.65
N ASN A 285 -24.88 10.31 -11.80
CA ASN A 285 -26.25 9.81 -11.94
C ASN A 285 -26.54 9.24 -13.35
N GLY A 286 -25.56 8.52 -13.91
CA GLY A 286 -25.65 7.89 -15.25
C GLY A 286 -25.48 8.86 -16.43
N ARG A 287 -25.10 10.12 -16.20
CA ARG A 287 -24.78 11.09 -17.25
C ARG A 287 -23.30 11.41 -17.25
N THR A 288 -22.65 11.39 -18.41
CA THR A 288 -21.25 11.79 -18.54
C THR A 288 -21.09 13.28 -18.20
N VAL A 289 -20.19 13.58 -17.25
CA VAL A 289 -19.85 14.94 -16.78
C VAL A 289 -18.38 15.30 -17.00
N GLY A 290 -17.58 14.34 -17.45
CA GLY A 290 -16.19 14.53 -17.80
C GLY A 290 -15.63 13.31 -18.52
N SER A 291 -14.46 13.47 -19.12
CA SER A 291 -13.68 12.37 -19.71
C SER A 291 -12.20 12.56 -19.42
N VAL A 292 -11.46 11.47 -19.38
CA VAL A 292 -10.02 11.45 -19.13
C VAL A 292 -9.33 10.57 -20.15
N GLU A 293 -8.41 11.15 -20.92
CA GLU A 293 -7.51 10.40 -21.79
C GLU A 293 -6.39 9.78 -20.96
N VAL A 294 -6.24 8.45 -21.04
CA VAL A 294 -5.20 7.72 -20.31
C VAL A 294 -4.07 7.37 -21.26
N THR A 295 -2.93 8.03 -21.12
CA THR A 295 -1.81 7.93 -22.08
C THR A 295 -0.57 7.25 -21.53
N ASN A 296 -0.53 6.97 -20.22
CA ASN A 296 0.60 6.30 -19.58
C ASN A 296 0.44 4.77 -19.62
N PRO A 297 1.56 4.04 -19.71
CA PRO A 297 1.54 2.59 -19.82
C PRO A 297 1.06 1.87 -18.56
N GLU A 298 1.02 2.56 -17.41
CA GLU A 298 0.50 2.03 -16.15
C GLU A 298 -1.02 2.11 -16.02
N GLY A 299 -1.69 2.89 -16.88
CA GLY A 299 -3.15 3.00 -16.93
C GLY A 299 -3.78 3.92 -15.88
N TYR A 300 -2.99 4.59 -15.04
CA TYR A 300 -3.52 5.43 -13.96
C TYR A 300 -3.93 6.82 -14.45
N PHE A 301 -4.87 7.44 -13.75
CA PHE A 301 -5.19 8.86 -13.92
C PHE A 301 -5.60 9.51 -12.59
N ASP A 302 -5.37 10.82 -12.50
CA ASP A 302 -5.71 11.67 -11.35
C ASP A 302 -6.16 13.03 -11.89
N VAL A 303 -7.45 13.33 -11.75
CA VAL A 303 -8.04 14.57 -12.28
C VAL A 303 -8.85 15.30 -11.22
N GLN A 304 -8.99 16.62 -11.41
CA GLN A 304 -9.84 17.46 -10.59
C GLN A 304 -11.17 17.67 -11.34
N GLN A 305 -12.22 16.96 -10.94
CA GLN A 305 -13.55 17.03 -11.54
C GLN A 305 -14.45 17.97 -10.73
N ARG A 306 -15.10 18.93 -11.40
CA ARG A 306 -16.16 19.74 -10.79
C ARG A 306 -17.49 19.05 -11.00
N PHE A 307 -18.22 18.81 -9.91
CA PHE A 307 -19.58 18.29 -9.94
C PHE A 307 -20.57 19.44 -9.73
N ARG A 308 -21.64 19.48 -10.53
CA ARG A 308 -22.67 20.53 -10.45
C ARG A 308 -23.72 20.30 -9.36
N GLY A 309 -23.68 19.14 -8.71
CA GLY A 309 -24.58 18.76 -7.63
C GLY A 309 -24.17 17.44 -7.01
N SER A 310 -24.82 17.09 -5.90
CA SER A 310 -24.67 15.79 -5.23
C SER A 310 -25.21 14.65 -6.08
N GLY A 311 -24.73 13.43 -5.83
CA GLY A 311 -25.20 12.24 -6.53
C GLY A 311 -24.18 11.12 -6.51
N THR A 312 -24.41 10.14 -7.40
CA THR A 312 -23.55 8.95 -7.50
C THR A 312 -22.61 9.09 -8.69
N VAL A 313 -21.31 9.01 -8.41
CA VAL A 313 -20.24 9.03 -9.39
C VAL A 313 -19.82 7.60 -9.73
N ARG A 314 -19.60 7.34 -11.03
CA ARG A 314 -18.96 6.12 -11.55
C ARG A 314 -18.00 6.47 -12.67
N LEU A 315 -17.00 5.63 -12.87
CA LEU A 315 -16.20 5.59 -14.08
C LEU A 315 -16.84 4.59 -15.05
N ALA A 316 -16.82 4.91 -16.34
CA ALA A 316 -17.10 3.96 -17.41
C ALA A 316 -15.90 3.90 -18.37
N TRP A 317 -15.48 2.70 -18.74
CA TRP A 317 -14.39 2.50 -19.69
C TRP A 317 -14.65 1.27 -20.55
N THR A 318 -14.32 1.37 -21.84
CA THR A 318 -14.59 0.32 -22.83
C THR A 318 -13.29 -0.31 -23.29
N TYR A 319 -13.19 -1.64 -23.16
CA TYR A 319 -12.05 -2.37 -23.71
C TYR A 319 -12.01 -2.22 -25.23
N PRO A 320 -10.82 -2.20 -25.86
CA PRO A 320 -10.71 -2.31 -27.31
C PRO A 320 -11.44 -3.58 -27.78
N ASN A 321 -12.46 -3.40 -28.62
CA ASN A 321 -13.34 -4.47 -29.13
C ASN A 321 -14.02 -5.32 -28.02
N GLY A 322 -14.26 -4.73 -26.85
CA GLY A 322 -14.83 -5.43 -25.71
C GLY A 322 -15.93 -4.65 -25.02
N PRO A 323 -16.46 -5.17 -23.90
CA PRO A 323 -17.55 -4.54 -23.18
C PRO A 323 -17.10 -3.25 -22.49
N THR A 324 -18.05 -2.35 -22.27
CA THR A 324 -17.91 -1.29 -21.28
C THR A 324 -17.99 -1.89 -19.88
N ILE A 325 -17.03 -1.55 -19.04
CA ILE A 325 -17.04 -1.85 -17.61
C ILE A 325 -17.19 -0.57 -16.81
N TYR A 326 -17.65 -0.73 -15.58
CA TYR A 326 -17.91 0.37 -14.68
C TYR A 326 -17.22 0.16 -13.34
N SER A 327 -16.77 1.25 -12.73
CA SER A 327 -16.28 1.22 -11.36
C SER A 327 -17.41 0.94 -10.37
N ARG A 328 -17.04 0.76 -9.11
CA ARG A 328 -17.97 0.94 -7.98
C ARG A 328 -18.57 2.36 -7.99
N ALA A 329 -19.70 2.51 -7.30
CA ALA A 329 -20.34 3.80 -7.07
C ALA A 329 -19.65 4.57 -5.93
N VAL A 330 -19.54 5.89 -6.08
CA VAL A 330 -19.09 6.83 -5.04
C VAL A 330 -20.13 7.93 -4.88
N THR A 331 -20.74 8.06 -3.72
CA THR A 331 -21.66 9.18 -3.44
C THR A 331 -20.87 10.44 -3.15
N VAL A 332 -21.12 11.50 -3.91
CA VAL A 332 -20.57 12.84 -3.67
C VAL A 332 -21.64 13.79 -3.16
N ASP A 333 -21.23 14.70 -2.28
CA ASP A 333 -22.08 15.74 -1.72
C ASP A 333 -21.51 17.12 -2.04
N VAL A 334 -22.25 17.89 -2.84
CA VAL A 334 -21.87 19.23 -3.28
C VAL A 334 -22.84 20.23 -2.68
N ALA A 335 -22.33 21.12 -1.84
CA ALA A 335 -23.15 22.16 -1.21
C ALA A 335 -23.88 22.98 -2.28
N ALA A 336 -25.18 23.22 -2.06
CA ALA A 336 -25.97 24.09 -2.92
C ALA A 336 -25.41 25.51 -2.91
N VAL A 337 -25.65 26.26 -3.99
CA VAL A 337 -25.48 27.72 -3.94
C VAL A 337 -26.51 28.23 -2.95
N ALA A 338 -26.06 28.85 -1.86
CA ALA A 338 -26.96 29.66 -1.06
C ALA A 338 -27.44 30.79 -1.96
N SER A 339 -28.71 30.74 -2.40
CA SER A 339 -29.35 31.91 -2.96
C SER A 339 -29.40 32.94 -1.82
N SER A 340 -28.54 33.95 -1.84
CA SER A 340 -28.75 35.13 -1.02
C SER A 340 -30.13 35.65 -1.38
N PRO A 341 -31.10 35.73 -0.44
CA PRO A 341 -32.32 36.45 -0.72
C PRO A 341 -31.91 37.90 -0.98
N THR A 342 -32.04 38.34 -2.22
CA THR A 342 -32.01 39.76 -2.55
C THR A 342 -33.11 40.44 -1.73
N GLY A 343 -32.68 41.24 -0.75
CA GLY A 343 -33.44 42.33 -0.14
C GLY A 343 -34.67 41.94 0.67
N LEU A 344 -34.49 41.69 1.96
CA LEU A 344 -35.43 42.14 2.99
C LEU A 344 -34.60 42.59 4.19
N ILE A 345 -34.47 43.91 4.32
CA ILE A 345 -33.98 44.57 5.52
C ILE A 345 -35.03 44.30 6.59
N PHE A 346 -34.73 43.41 7.54
CA PHE A 346 -35.44 43.37 8.81
C PHE A 346 -34.53 43.93 9.89
N ALA A 347 -34.97 45.05 10.45
CA ALA A 347 -34.41 45.66 11.62
C ALA A 347 -34.69 44.79 12.86
N GLY A 348 -33.67 44.61 13.70
CA GLY A 348 -33.85 44.62 15.15
C GLY A 348 -33.99 43.28 15.89
N ILE A 349 -33.14 43.19 16.91
CA ILE A 349 -33.35 42.58 18.25
C ILE A 349 -32.77 41.17 18.46
N GLY A 350 -31.84 41.13 19.43
CA GLY A 350 -31.88 40.14 20.51
C GLY A 350 -30.98 38.93 20.33
N GLY A 351 -29.87 38.91 21.06
CA GLY A 351 -28.87 37.86 20.99
C GLY A 351 -29.30 36.49 21.50
N LEU A 352 -28.55 35.47 21.11
CA LEU A 352 -28.16 34.37 22.00
C LEU A 352 -26.90 33.69 21.44
N LEU A 353 -25.82 33.76 22.19
CA LEU A 353 -24.57 33.02 21.95
C LEU A 353 -24.79 31.56 22.35
N ILE A 354 -24.71 30.64 21.37
CA ILE A 354 -24.55 29.21 21.64
C ILE A 354 -23.15 28.81 21.16
N LEU A 355 -22.26 28.57 22.12
CA LEU A 355 -20.96 27.94 21.90
C LEU A 355 -21.18 26.48 21.49
N GLY A 356 -20.91 26.15 20.23
CA GLY A 356 -20.77 24.78 19.75
C GLY A 356 -19.30 24.40 19.62
N CYS A 357 -18.84 23.45 20.44
CA CYS A 357 -17.52 22.82 20.35
C CYS A 357 -17.28 22.24 18.94
N LEU A 358 -16.31 22.80 18.20
CA LEU A 358 -15.77 22.20 16.99
C LEU A 358 -14.60 21.28 17.37
N VAL A 359 -14.80 19.97 17.24
CA VAL A 359 -13.69 19.00 17.27
C VAL A 359 -12.99 19.07 15.92
N LEU A 360 -11.80 19.68 15.89
CA LEU A 360 -10.90 19.70 14.74
C LEU A 360 -10.19 18.33 14.63
N VAL A 361 -10.60 17.49 13.70
CA VAL A 361 -9.75 16.38 13.22
C VAL A 361 -8.76 16.96 12.22
N ARG A 362 -7.53 17.19 12.68
CA ARG A 362 -6.42 17.68 11.86
C ARG A 362 -5.76 16.48 11.18
N GLN A 363 -6.21 16.12 9.97
CA GLN A 363 -5.40 15.28 9.09
C GLN A 363 -4.28 16.14 8.50
N VAL A 364 -3.08 16.03 9.06
CA VAL A 364 -1.86 16.64 8.53
C VAL A 364 -1.00 15.52 7.97
N PHE A 365 -1.17 15.23 6.68
CA PHE A 365 -0.15 14.55 5.88
C PHE A 365 -0.20 15.09 4.45
N GLY A 366 0.63 16.11 4.19
CA GLY A 366 0.88 16.57 2.83
C GLY A 366 1.91 15.65 2.16
N TRP A 367 1.44 14.69 1.37
CA TRP A 367 2.30 13.87 0.52
C TRP A 367 2.46 14.55 -0.86
N PRO A 368 3.67 14.59 -1.44
CA PRO A 368 3.88 15.17 -2.77
C PRO A 368 3.08 14.40 -3.84
N ARG A 369 2.38 15.13 -4.70
CA ARG A 369 1.59 14.55 -5.82
C ARG A 369 2.51 14.03 -6.91
N LYS A 370 2.30 12.79 -7.39
CA LYS A 370 2.79 12.38 -8.72
C LYS A 370 2.04 13.22 -9.76
N ARG A 371 2.74 14.13 -10.46
CA ARG A 371 2.16 14.80 -11.63
C ARG A 371 2.09 13.77 -12.76
N VAL A 372 0.90 13.30 -13.08
CA VAL A 372 0.64 12.73 -14.41
C VAL A 372 0.63 13.91 -15.37
N VAL A 373 1.79 14.21 -15.97
CA VAL A 373 1.92 15.28 -16.95
C VAL A 373 1.27 14.81 -18.25
N GLY A 374 -0.02 15.08 -18.40
CA GLY A 374 -0.63 15.23 -19.72
C GLY A 374 -0.12 16.53 -20.32
N ARG A 375 0.85 16.47 -21.24
CA ARG A 375 1.11 17.60 -22.13
C ARG A 375 -0.17 17.81 -22.95
N ARG A 376 -0.65 19.05 -22.95
CA ARG A 376 -1.74 19.52 -23.81
C ARG A 376 -1.38 19.37 -25.28
#